data_AF-A0A1C4VTJ3-F1
#
_entry.id   AF-A0A1C4VTJ3-F1
#
_cell.length_a   1.000
_cell.length_b   1.000
_cell.length_c   1.000
_cell.angle_alpha   90.00
_cell.angle_beta   90.00
_cell.angle_gamma   90.00
#
_symmetry.space_group_name_H-M   'P 1'
#
loop_
_entity.id
_entity.type
_entity.pdbx_description
1 polymer ?
#
loop_
_entity_poly.entity_id
_entity_poly.type
_entity_poly.pdbx_seq_one_letter_code
_entity_poly.pdbx_strand_id
1 'polypeptide(L)'
;MNNDSWLHALGQELVRHQLGPDVIGHVIAEAATHLRDSGQPALRAFGTPQGYAAAVADSLAARRPPRRPLGRVRLDVRGVTKRYGRRTVLHDVDLTVRAGEVAAVVGANGCGKSTFLRVCAGLLSADAGAVVVDGVLGYCPQDAGTYDFLRPDEHFVLVGAGRGLDRSRSRRLGRAGAAALQWDPADGTQARHLSGGTRQKLNLVMASMGDPDVLLLDEPYQGFDRGTYLDFWQHVWRWRDEGRAIVVVTHLLSHLDQVDQVLDLTVREAAA
;
A
#
# COMPACT_ATOMS: atom_id res chain seq x y z
N MET A 1 -24.41 11.87 15.58
CA MET A 1 -23.11 12.54 15.76
C MET A 1 -22.70 13.08 14.39
N ASN A 2 -22.44 14.38 14.26
CA ASN A 2 -21.94 14.97 13.01
C ASN A 2 -20.40 14.83 12.93
N ASN A 3 -19.80 15.10 11.76
CA ASN A 3 -18.36 14.88 11.55
C ASN A 3 -17.48 15.72 12.51
N ASP A 4 -17.86 16.96 12.81
CA ASP A 4 -17.10 17.83 13.72
C ASP A 4 -17.14 17.32 15.18
N SER A 5 -18.32 16.90 15.65
CA SER A 5 -18.45 16.29 16.99
C SER A 5 -17.72 14.95 17.09
N TRP A 6 -17.64 14.20 15.98
CA TRP A 6 -16.85 12.97 15.93
C TRP A 6 -15.35 13.26 16.01
N LEU A 7 -14.84 14.24 15.26
CA LEU A 7 -13.42 14.64 15.30
C LEU A 7 -13.01 15.18 16.68
N HIS A 8 -13.89 15.95 17.32
CA HIS A 8 -13.67 16.41 18.69
C HIS A 8 -13.61 15.24 19.68
N ALA A 9 -14.56 14.31 19.59
CA ALA A 9 -14.56 13.10 20.40
C ALA A 9 -13.31 12.24 20.16
N LEU A 10 -12.88 12.11 18.91
CA LEU A 10 -11.64 11.41 18.56
C LEU A 10 -10.43 12.02 19.26
N GLY A 11 -10.29 13.35 19.23
CA GLY A 11 -9.20 14.03 19.91
C GLY A 11 -9.15 13.71 21.41
N GLN A 12 -10.31 13.66 22.07
CA GLN A 12 -10.38 13.28 23.49
C GLN A 12 -9.96 11.83 23.73
N GLU A 13 -10.37 10.89 22.87
CA GLU A 13 -9.98 9.48 22.99
C GLU A 13 -8.48 9.28 22.74
N LEU A 14 -7.89 9.97 21.75
CA LEU A 14 -6.45 9.88 21.48
C LEU A 14 -5.61 10.39 22.66
N VAL A 15 -6.07 11.44 23.36
CA VAL A 15 -5.46 11.90 24.62
C VAL A 15 -5.55 10.84 25.71
N ARG A 16 -6.67 10.11 25.83
CA ARG A 16 -6.82 9.02 26.81
C ARG A 16 -5.86 7.86 26.56
N HIS A 17 -5.50 7.63 25.30
CA HIS A 17 -4.46 6.68 24.91
C HIS A 17 -3.03 7.22 25.07
N GLN A 18 -2.85 8.39 25.70
CA GLN A 18 -1.55 9.00 26.00
C GLN A 18 -0.69 9.31 24.76
N LEU A 19 -1.34 9.57 23.62
CA LEU A 19 -0.64 9.95 22.39
C LEU A 19 -0.14 11.41 22.48
N GLY A 20 1.00 11.68 21.86
CA GLY A 20 1.60 13.02 21.85
C GLY A 20 0.78 14.03 21.03
N PRO A 21 0.85 15.34 21.36
CA PRO A 21 0.04 16.38 20.71
C PRO A 21 0.27 16.47 19.19
N ASP A 22 1.50 16.25 18.72
CA ASP A 22 1.82 16.27 17.29
C ASP A 22 1.12 15.14 16.53
N VAL A 23 1.15 13.93 17.10
CA VAL A 23 0.46 12.74 16.55
C VAL A 23 -1.05 12.95 16.55
N ILE A 24 -1.60 13.49 17.64
CA ILE A 24 -3.04 13.78 17.74
C ILE A 24 -3.47 14.78 16.66
N GLY A 25 -2.75 15.89 16.53
CA GLY A 25 -3.05 16.92 15.53
C GLY A 25 -3.03 16.35 14.11
N HIS A 26 -2.06 15.48 13.84
CA HIS A 26 -1.91 14.81 12.56
C HIS A 26 -3.09 13.89 12.22
N VAL A 27 -3.43 12.97 13.13
CA VAL A 27 -4.52 12.01 12.97
C VAL A 27 -5.86 12.72 12.78
N ILE A 28 -6.10 13.80 13.52
CA ILE A 28 -7.33 14.62 13.37
C ILE A 28 -7.36 15.31 12.01
N ALA A 29 -6.26 15.92 11.57
CA ALA A 29 -6.19 16.63 10.29
C ALA A 29 -6.42 15.68 9.10
N GLU A 30 -5.87 14.48 9.17
CA GLU A 30 -6.03 13.43 8.16
C GLU A 30 -7.48 12.92 8.10
N ALA A 31 -8.06 12.58 9.26
CA ALA A 31 -9.46 12.16 9.34
C ALA A 31 -10.40 13.26 8.81
N ALA A 32 -10.13 14.52 9.14
CA ALA A 32 -10.90 15.65 8.63
C ALA A 32 -10.79 15.80 7.11
N THR A 33 -9.60 15.61 6.55
CA THR A 33 -9.38 15.66 5.10
C THR A 33 -10.15 14.56 4.37
N HIS A 34 -10.05 13.33 4.85
CA HIS A 34 -10.77 12.20 4.28
C HIS A 34 -12.30 12.38 4.34
N LEU A 35 -12.84 12.94 5.43
CA LEU A 35 -14.28 13.21 5.54
C LEU A 35 -14.74 14.28 4.57
N ARG A 36 -13.92 15.31 4.31
CA ARG A 36 -14.19 16.33 3.30
C ARG A 36 -14.18 15.74 1.90
N ASP A 37 -13.17 14.94 1.58
CA ASP A 37 -12.96 14.40 0.22
C ASP A 37 -13.96 13.30 -0.12
N SER A 38 -14.29 12.43 0.85
CA SER A 38 -15.22 11.32 0.64
C SER A 38 -16.69 11.72 0.72
N GLY A 39 -17.00 12.82 1.41
CA GLY A 39 -18.38 13.22 1.74
C GLY A 39 -19.13 12.22 2.65
N GLN A 40 -18.43 11.23 3.22
CA GLN A 40 -19.06 10.18 4.01
C GLN A 40 -19.23 10.59 5.49
N PRO A 41 -20.24 10.04 6.19
CA PRO A 41 -20.35 10.18 7.64
C PRO A 41 -19.17 9.52 8.36
N ALA A 42 -18.62 10.16 9.38
CA ALA A 42 -17.44 9.68 10.11
C ALA A 42 -17.63 8.28 10.72
N LEU A 43 -18.84 7.99 11.22
CA LEU A 43 -19.17 6.65 11.72
C LEU A 43 -19.06 5.55 10.65
N ARG A 44 -19.32 5.87 9.37
CA ARG A 44 -19.14 4.91 8.27
C ARG A 44 -17.68 4.80 7.85
N ALA A 45 -16.96 5.92 7.77
CA ALA A 45 -15.58 5.94 7.33
C ALA A 45 -14.62 5.29 8.35
N PHE A 46 -14.84 5.55 9.64
CA PHE A 46 -13.86 5.26 10.69
C PHE A 46 -14.41 4.44 11.87
N GLY A 47 -15.73 4.26 11.96
CA GLY A 47 -16.39 3.65 13.11
C GLY A 47 -16.55 4.62 14.29
N THR A 48 -16.53 4.11 15.52
CA THR A 48 -16.65 4.94 16.72
C THR A 48 -15.32 5.68 17.00
N PRO A 49 -15.35 6.88 17.61
CA PRO A 49 -14.13 7.57 18.02
C PRO A 49 -13.24 6.74 18.94
N GLN A 50 -13.85 5.97 19.85
CA GLN A 50 -13.16 5.07 20.79
C GLN A 50 -12.43 3.96 20.03
N GLY A 51 -13.14 3.27 19.14
CA GLY A 51 -12.53 2.24 18.31
C GLY A 51 -11.44 2.85 17.44
N TYR A 52 -11.64 4.06 16.90
CA TYR A 52 -10.64 4.77 16.09
C TYR A 52 -9.37 5.08 16.87
N ALA A 53 -9.48 5.73 18.02
CA ALA A 53 -8.34 6.00 18.87
C ALA A 53 -7.62 4.73 19.35
N ALA A 54 -8.37 3.67 19.71
CA ALA A 54 -7.77 2.42 20.18
C ALA A 54 -6.85 1.79 19.13
N ALA A 55 -7.29 1.60 17.88
CA ALA A 55 -6.39 0.99 16.89
C ALA A 55 -5.30 1.96 16.36
N VAL A 56 -5.47 3.28 16.49
CA VAL A 56 -4.35 4.22 16.28
C VAL A 56 -3.30 4.02 17.38
N ALA A 57 -3.73 3.95 18.63
CA ALA A 57 -2.86 3.71 19.77
C ALA A 57 -2.19 2.34 19.70
N ASP A 58 -2.91 1.28 19.34
CA ASP A 58 -2.36 -0.07 19.16
C ASP A 58 -1.34 -0.10 18.02
N SER A 59 -1.58 0.61 16.91
CA SER A 59 -0.61 0.71 15.83
C SER A 59 0.68 1.42 16.27
N LEU A 60 0.57 2.49 17.06
CA LEU A 60 1.72 3.25 17.58
C LEU A 60 2.43 2.53 18.74
N ALA A 61 1.70 1.77 19.54
CA ALA A 61 2.21 0.98 20.66
C ALA A 61 2.78 -0.37 20.20
N ALA A 62 2.44 -0.83 18.99
CA ALA A 62 3.09 -1.95 18.35
C ALA A 62 4.58 -1.61 18.25
N ARG A 63 5.38 -2.27 19.11
CA ARG A 63 6.82 -2.10 19.12
C ARG A 63 7.32 -2.32 17.70
N ARG A 64 8.01 -1.32 17.15
CA ARG A 64 8.80 -1.49 15.92
C ARG A 64 9.60 -2.78 16.10
N PRO A 65 9.37 -3.82 15.28
CA PRO A 65 10.09 -5.06 15.46
C PRO A 65 11.60 -4.75 15.38
N PRO A 66 12.44 -5.40 16.19
CA PRO A 66 13.87 -5.12 16.17
C PRO A 66 14.39 -5.26 14.75
N ARG A 67 14.94 -4.16 14.21
CA ARG A 67 15.45 -4.10 12.84
C ARG A 67 16.52 -5.18 12.69
N ARG A 68 16.24 -6.18 11.85
CA ARG A 68 17.25 -7.15 11.41
C ARG A 68 18.30 -6.41 10.56
N PRO A 69 19.55 -6.90 10.47
CA PRO A 69 20.50 -6.39 9.50
C PRO A 69 19.88 -6.44 8.11
N LEU A 70 19.94 -5.31 7.40
CA LEU A 70 19.38 -5.22 6.06
C LEU A 70 20.13 -6.15 5.11
N GLY A 71 19.40 -6.81 4.22
CA GLY A 71 19.98 -7.66 3.20
C GLY A 71 20.55 -6.86 2.03
N ARG A 72 20.79 -7.55 0.91
CA ARG A 72 21.28 -6.93 -0.32
C ARG A 72 20.24 -5.96 -0.92
N VAL A 73 20.70 -5.04 -1.77
CA VAL A 73 19.85 -4.15 -2.54
C VAL A 73 18.99 -4.97 -3.50
N ARG A 74 17.68 -4.74 -3.49
CA ARG A 74 16.71 -5.45 -4.33
C ARG A 74 16.04 -4.53 -5.36
N LEU A 75 15.86 -3.26 -5.02
CA LEU A 75 15.42 -2.21 -5.93
C LEU A 75 16.39 -1.05 -5.83
N ASP A 76 16.89 -0.59 -6.98
CA ASP A 76 17.76 0.57 -7.06
C ASP A 76 17.32 1.47 -8.21
N VAL A 77 16.86 2.66 -7.87
CA VAL A 77 16.36 3.68 -8.77
C VAL A 77 17.32 4.85 -8.73
N ARG A 78 17.86 5.24 -9.89
CA ARG A 78 18.90 6.26 -10.00
C ARG A 78 18.53 7.34 -11.01
N GLY A 79 18.39 8.58 -10.55
CA GLY A 79 18.13 9.77 -11.39
C GLY A 79 16.93 9.64 -12.33
N VAL A 80 15.88 8.92 -11.92
CA VAL A 80 14.76 8.62 -12.79
C VAL A 80 13.96 9.87 -13.12
N THR A 81 13.86 10.16 -14.41
CA THR A 81 13.07 11.27 -14.93
C THR A 81 12.01 10.74 -15.90
N LYS A 82 10.78 11.24 -15.75
CA LYS A 82 9.66 10.93 -16.65
C LYS A 82 8.87 12.18 -17.02
N ARG A 83 8.65 12.36 -18.31
CA ARG A 83 7.94 13.47 -18.95
C ARG A 83 6.79 12.94 -19.79
N TYR A 84 5.70 13.70 -19.81
CA TYR A 84 4.59 13.53 -20.74
C TYR A 84 4.42 14.83 -21.52
N GLY A 85 4.87 14.83 -22.78
CA GLY A 85 5.00 16.06 -23.55
C GLY A 85 5.89 17.07 -22.84
N ARG A 86 5.33 18.23 -22.46
CA ARG A 86 6.04 19.30 -21.74
C ARG A 86 6.05 19.14 -20.22
N ARG A 87 5.23 18.25 -19.66
CA ARG A 87 5.08 18.09 -18.21
C ARG A 87 6.08 17.05 -17.70
N THR A 88 7.03 17.49 -16.88
CA THR A 88 7.88 16.58 -16.09
C THR A 88 7.11 16.10 -14.86
N VAL A 89 6.80 14.79 -14.81
CA VAL A 89 6.09 14.15 -13.69
C VAL A 89 7.10 13.66 -12.65
N LEU A 90 8.15 12.95 -13.09
CA LEU A 90 9.28 12.55 -12.25
C LEU A 90 10.52 13.31 -12.71
N HIS A 91 11.31 13.83 -11.78
CA HIS A 91 12.53 14.56 -12.08
C HIS A 91 13.62 14.08 -11.13
N ASP A 92 14.66 13.44 -11.68
CA ASP A 92 15.86 13.03 -10.95
C ASP A 92 15.56 12.30 -9.63
N VAL A 93 14.70 11.29 -9.70
CA VAL A 93 14.23 10.56 -8.51
C VAL A 93 15.16 9.38 -8.22
N ASP A 94 15.68 9.34 -6.99
CA ASP A 94 16.47 8.23 -6.45
C ASP A 94 15.69 7.46 -5.37
N LEU A 95 15.84 6.14 -5.34
CA LEU A 95 15.34 5.28 -4.27
C LEU A 95 16.09 3.95 -4.26
N THR A 96 16.66 3.58 -3.12
CA THR A 96 17.28 2.27 -2.94
C THR A 96 16.56 1.50 -1.81
N VAL A 97 16.04 0.32 -2.12
CA VAL A 97 15.35 -0.55 -1.16
C VAL A 97 16.04 -1.91 -1.10
N ARG A 98 16.40 -2.32 0.11
CA ARG A 98 17.07 -3.58 0.43
C ARG A 98 16.07 -4.64 0.87
N ALA A 99 16.51 -5.89 0.78
CA ALA A 99 15.81 -7.01 1.39
C ALA A 99 15.58 -6.74 2.90
N GLY A 100 14.31 -6.78 3.31
CA GLY A 100 13.90 -6.46 4.68
C GLY A 100 13.65 -4.98 4.95
N GLU A 101 13.56 -4.13 3.92
CA GLU A 101 13.14 -2.73 4.05
C GLU A 101 11.73 -2.50 3.49
N VAL A 102 11.01 -1.59 4.15
CA VAL A 102 9.79 -0.98 3.59
C VAL A 102 10.05 0.50 3.33
N ALA A 103 9.86 0.91 2.08
CA ALA A 103 9.85 2.32 1.67
C ALA A 103 8.42 2.79 1.41
N ALA A 104 8.06 3.95 1.94
CA ALA A 104 6.82 4.63 1.58
C ALA A 104 7.09 5.67 0.50
N VAL A 105 6.22 5.73 -0.50
CA VAL A 105 6.19 6.81 -1.49
C VAL A 105 4.96 7.66 -1.22
N VAL A 106 5.20 8.93 -0.88
CA VAL A 106 4.15 9.86 -0.46
C VAL A 106 4.09 11.06 -1.39
N GLY A 107 2.96 11.75 -1.30
CA GLY A 107 2.80 13.07 -1.89
C GLY A 107 1.43 13.35 -2.47
N ALA A 108 1.23 14.58 -2.92
CA ALA A 108 -0.06 15.07 -3.42
C ALA A 108 -0.62 14.23 -4.58
N ASN A 109 -1.95 14.26 -4.77
CA ASN A 109 -2.58 13.60 -5.90
C ASN A 109 -2.04 14.16 -7.22
N GLY A 110 -1.64 13.26 -8.12
CA GLY A 110 -1.04 13.65 -9.40
C GLY A 110 0.42 14.10 -9.35
N CYS A 111 1.14 13.95 -8.23
CA CYS A 111 2.58 14.22 -8.15
C CYS A 111 3.44 13.19 -8.91
N GLY A 112 2.89 12.00 -9.19
CA GLY A 112 3.57 10.97 -9.97
C GLY A 112 3.79 9.63 -9.28
N LYS A 113 3.23 9.39 -8.07
CA LYS A 113 3.42 8.13 -7.30
C LYS A 113 3.18 6.86 -8.14
N SER A 114 2.02 6.75 -8.77
CA SER A 114 1.70 5.61 -9.64
C SER A 114 2.56 5.57 -10.92
N THR A 115 3.01 6.73 -11.41
CA THR A 115 3.98 6.80 -12.53
C THR A 115 5.33 6.23 -12.08
N PHE A 116 5.80 6.59 -10.89
CA PHE A 116 7.04 6.09 -10.30
C PHE A 116 6.99 4.57 -10.11
N LEU A 117 5.92 4.02 -9.54
CA LEU A 117 5.77 2.57 -9.40
C LEU A 117 5.70 1.85 -10.74
N ARG A 118 5.01 2.39 -11.74
CA ARG A 118 4.98 1.79 -13.10
C ARG A 118 6.35 1.80 -13.77
N VAL A 119 7.16 2.83 -13.54
CA VAL A 119 8.56 2.85 -13.99
C VAL A 119 9.37 1.78 -13.26
N CYS A 120 9.24 1.68 -11.94
CA CYS A 120 9.92 0.65 -11.14
C CYS A 120 9.51 -0.78 -11.55
N ALA A 121 8.24 -0.98 -11.90
CA ALA A 121 7.68 -2.25 -12.36
C ALA A 121 8.07 -2.62 -13.81
N GLY A 122 8.77 -1.73 -14.54
CA GLY A 122 9.09 -1.93 -15.95
C GLY A 122 7.88 -1.81 -16.90
N LEU A 123 6.74 -1.33 -16.41
CA LEU A 123 5.52 -1.12 -17.21
C LEU A 123 5.55 0.21 -17.98
N LEU A 124 6.46 1.11 -17.61
CA LEU A 124 6.66 2.40 -18.25
C LEU A 124 8.16 2.73 -18.33
N SER A 125 8.65 3.07 -19.50
CA SER A 125 10.06 3.49 -19.64
C SER A 125 10.29 4.88 -19.06
N ALA A 126 11.36 5.04 -18.26
CA ALA A 126 11.89 6.35 -17.91
C ALA A 126 12.49 7.05 -19.14
N ASP A 127 12.54 8.38 -19.14
CA ASP A 127 13.20 9.16 -20.20
C ASP A 127 14.68 9.45 -19.87
N ALA A 128 15.05 9.38 -18.60
CA ALA A 128 16.44 9.38 -18.13
C ALA A 128 16.54 8.61 -16.80
N GLY A 129 17.76 8.24 -16.42
CA GLY A 129 18.05 7.44 -15.23
C GLY A 129 17.93 5.93 -15.48
N ALA A 130 17.99 5.14 -14.41
CA ALA A 130 17.92 3.69 -14.47
C ALA A 130 17.16 3.10 -13.28
N VAL A 131 16.50 1.95 -13.53
CA VAL A 131 15.92 1.10 -12.50
C VAL A 131 16.57 -0.27 -12.60
N VAL A 132 17.09 -0.78 -11.49
CA VAL A 132 17.61 -2.14 -11.37
C VAL A 132 16.79 -2.88 -10.32
N VAL A 133 16.29 -4.05 -10.70
CA VAL A 133 15.56 -4.97 -9.83
C VAL A 133 16.34 -6.28 -9.74
N ASP A 134 16.70 -6.70 -8.53
CA ASP A 134 17.34 -7.99 -8.27
C ASP A 134 16.33 -8.99 -7.70
N GLY A 135 15.85 -9.89 -8.56
CA GLY A 135 14.94 -10.96 -8.19
C GLY A 135 13.54 -10.81 -8.81
N VAL A 136 12.57 -11.51 -8.22
CA VAL A 136 11.19 -11.56 -8.72
C VAL A 136 10.40 -10.35 -8.19
N LEU A 137 9.73 -9.64 -9.10
CA LEU A 137 8.91 -8.47 -8.77
C LEU A 137 7.42 -8.83 -8.77
N GLY A 138 6.72 -8.39 -7.73
CA GLY A 138 5.26 -8.34 -7.67
C GLY A 138 4.78 -6.90 -7.68
N TYR A 139 3.77 -6.60 -8.48
CA TYR A 139 3.16 -5.27 -8.55
C TYR A 139 1.65 -5.37 -8.28
N CYS A 140 1.18 -4.63 -7.28
CA CYS A 140 -0.24 -4.42 -6.99
C CYS A 140 -0.63 -3.01 -7.48
N PRO A 141 -1.39 -2.89 -8.60
CA PRO A 141 -1.85 -1.61 -9.09
C PRO A 141 -3.03 -1.07 -8.28
N GLN A 142 -3.27 0.23 -8.38
CA GLN A 142 -4.42 0.89 -7.76
C GLN A 142 -5.76 0.38 -8.31
N ASP A 143 -5.94 0.36 -9.64
CA ASP A 143 -7.23 0.00 -10.26
C ASP A 143 -7.17 -1.11 -11.34
N ALA A 144 -5.98 -1.43 -11.87
CA ALA A 144 -5.86 -2.05 -13.21
C ALA A 144 -5.37 -3.51 -13.24
N GLY A 145 -5.63 -4.31 -12.21
CA GLY A 145 -5.06 -5.67 -12.11
C GLY A 145 -5.99 -6.84 -12.47
N THR A 146 -7.31 -6.64 -12.53
CA THR A 146 -8.27 -7.74 -12.72
C THR A 146 -8.88 -7.79 -14.12
N TYR A 147 -9.16 -9.00 -14.60
CA TYR A 147 -9.92 -9.29 -15.81
C TYR A 147 -11.38 -9.59 -15.46
N ASP A 148 -12.28 -8.71 -15.89
CA ASP A 148 -13.70 -8.68 -15.50
C ASP A 148 -14.45 -10.02 -15.61
N PHE A 149 -14.14 -10.82 -16.62
CA PHE A 149 -14.85 -12.07 -16.91
C PHE A 149 -14.22 -13.30 -16.24
N LEU A 150 -13.03 -13.15 -15.65
CA LEU A 150 -12.36 -14.23 -14.95
C LEU A 150 -12.82 -14.29 -13.48
N ARG A 151 -12.91 -15.50 -12.94
CA ARG A 151 -13.08 -15.78 -11.50
C ARG A 151 -11.74 -15.62 -10.78
N PRO A 152 -11.72 -15.39 -9.45
CA PRO A 152 -10.48 -15.30 -8.68
C PRO A 152 -9.52 -16.49 -8.89
N ASP A 153 -10.04 -17.72 -8.87
CA ASP A 153 -9.22 -18.91 -9.12
C ASP A 153 -8.60 -18.94 -10.52
N GLU A 154 -9.25 -18.34 -11.51
CA GLU A 154 -8.74 -18.26 -12.89
C GLU A 154 -7.63 -17.21 -12.97
N HIS A 155 -7.77 -16.10 -12.24
CA HIS A 155 -6.69 -15.13 -12.07
C HIS A 155 -5.46 -15.75 -11.40
N PHE A 156 -5.67 -16.51 -10.32
CA PHE A 156 -4.56 -17.18 -9.62
C PHE A 156 -3.82 -18.13 -10.56
N VAL A 157 -4.54 -18.89 -11.38
CA VAL A 157 -3.95 -19.78 -12.37
C VAL A 157 -3.21 -19.02 -13.47
N LEU A 158 -3.79 -17.93 -13.99
CA LEU A 158 -3.16 -17.10 -15.02
C LEU A 158 -1.83 -16.51 -14.52
N VAL A 159 -1.87 -15.87 -13.36
CA VAL A 159 -0.71 -15.22 -12.76
C VAL A 159 0.31 -16.25 -12.28
N GLY A 160 -0.13 -17.36 -11.71
CA GLY A 160 0.73 -18.44 -11.25
C GLY A 160 1.46 -19.13 -12.40
N ALA A 161 0.82 -19.32 -13.55
CA ALA A 161 1.47 -19.87 -14.75
C ALA A 161 2.63 -18.98 -15.21
N GLY A 162 2.46 -17.64 -15.18
CA GLY A 162 3.54 -16.69 -15.47
C GLY A 162 4.72 -16.76 -14.49
N ARG A 163 4.53 -17.39 -13.32
CA ARG A 163 5.56 -17.65 -12.30
C ARG A 163 6.01 -19.11 -12.23
N GLY A 164 5.67 -19.92 -13.24
CA GLY A 164 6.05 -21.33 -13.30
C GLY A 164 5.32 -22.24 -12.30
N LEU A 165 4.17 -21.81 -11.77
CA LEU A 165 3.35 -22.61 -10.86
C LEU A 165 2.33 -23.43 -11.64
N ASP A 166 2.11 -24.68 -11.21
CA ASP A 166 1.01 -25.48 -11.74
C ASP A 166 -0.36 -24.96 -11.28
N ARG A 167 -1.43 -25.43 -11.94
CA ARG A 167 -2.81 -25.00 -11.67
C ARG A 167 -3.24 -25.24 -10.23
N SER A 168 -2.85 -26.38 -9.64
CA SER A 168 -3.25 -26.76 -8.29
C SER A 168 -2.56 -25.90 -7.24
N ARG A 169 -1.26 -25.67 -7.40
CA ARG A 169 -0.44 -24.81 -6.53
C ARG A 169 -0.88 -23.36 -6.63
N SER A 170 -1.19 -22.88 -7.84
CA SER A 170 -1.69 -21.53 -8.08
C SER A 170 -2.98 -21.26 -7.31
N ARG A 171 -3.98 -22.14 -7.43
CA ARG A 171 -5.24 -22.03 -6.68
C ARG A 171 -5.02 -22.11 -5.17
N ARG A 172 -4.21 -23.05 -4.70
CA ARG A 172 -3.92 -23.21 -3.27
C ARG A 172 -3.30 -21.95 -2.67
N LEU A 173 -2.28 -21.39 -3.32
CA LEU A 173 -1.62 -20.17 -2.86
C LEU A 173 -2.54 -18.96 -2.93
N GLY A 174 -3.27 -18.79 -4.03
CA GLY A 174 -4.21 -17.68 -4.19
C GLY A 174 -5.33 -17.70 -3.14
N ARG A 175 -5.93 -18.88 -2.89
CA ARG A 175 -6.95 -19.04 -1.85
C ARG A 175 -6.40 -18.82 -0.43
N ALA A 176 -5.18 -19.27 -0.15
CA ALA A 176 -4.53 -18.99 1.13
C ALA A 176 -4.27 -17.49 1.33
N GLY A 177 -3.85 -16.78 0.27
CA GLY A 177 -3.69 -15.32 0.30
C GLY A 177 -5.02 -14.59 0.50
N ALA A 178 -6.08 -15.02 -0.19
CA ALA A 178 -7.42 -14.45 -0.03
C ALA A 178 -7.95 -14.65 1.41
N ALA A 179 -7.78 -15.85 1.97
CA ALA A 179 -8.16 -16.14 3.35
C ALA A 179 -7.40 -15.27 4.37
N ALA A 180 -6.11 -15.00 4.12
CA ALA A 180 -5.32 -14.10 4.96
C ALA A 180 -5.88 -12.66 4.97
N LEU A 181 -6.52 -12.24 3.87
CA LEU A 181 -7.21 -10.94 3.75
C LEU A 181 -8.71 -11.01 4.11
N GLN A 182 -9.14 -12.04 4.86
CA GLN A 182 -10.53 -12.24 5.29
C GLN A 182 -11.52 -12.27 4.11
N TRP A 183 -11.17 -12.99 3.04
CA TRP A 183 -12.02 -13.15 1.86
C TRP A 183 -12.01 -14.59 1.35
N ASP A 184 -13.20 -15.14 1.06
CA ASP A 184 -13.36 -16.44 0.41
C ASP A 184 -13.68 -16.28 -1.09
N PRO A 185 -12.79 -16.72 -2.00
CA PRO A 185 -13.02 -16.68 -3.45
C PRO A 185 -13.84 -17.88 -3.98
N ALA A 186 -14.30 -18.81 -3.14
CA ALA A 186 -14.91 -20.07 -3.56
C ALA A 186 -16.34 -19.96 -4.11
N ASP A 187 -17.01 -18.82 -3.95
CA ASP A 187 -18.35 -18.56 -4.51
C ASP A 187 -18.36 -18.54 -6.06
N GLY A 188 -17.17 -18.47 -6.67
CA GLY A 188 -16.99 -18.46 -8.11
C GLY A 188 -17.43 -17.14 -8.76
N THR A 189 -17.66 -16.07 -8.02
CA THR A 189 -18.09 -14.80 -8.58
C THR A 189 -17.04 -14.25 -9.55
N GLN A 190 -17.46 -13.75 -10.73
CA GLN A 190 -16.55 -13.11 -11.69
C GLN A 190 -16.05 -11.77 -11.14
N ALA A 191 -14.82 -11.37 -11.50
CA ALA A 191 -14.19 -10.16 -10.97
C ALA A 191 -15.05 -8.90 -11.13
N ARG A 192 -15.80 -8.78 -12.24
CA ARG A 192 -16.71 -7.65 -12.48
C ARG A 192 -17.80 -7.44 -11.42
N HIS A 193 -18.16 -8.50 -10.70
CA HIS A 193 -19.21 -8.50 -9.67
C HIS A 193 -18.65 -8.37 -8.25
N LEU A 194 -17.32 -8.39 -8.08
CA LEU A 194 -16.68 -8.18 -6.78
C LEU A 194 -16.80 -6.72 -6.36
N SER A 195 -16.86 -6.46 -5.05
CA SER A 195 -16.72 -5.09 -4.54
C SER A 195 -15.35 -4.51 -4.92
N GLY A 196 -15.20 -3.17 -4.92
CA GLY A 196 -13.91 -2.53 -5.18
C GLY A 196 -12.82 -3.03 -4.22
N GLY A 197 -13.13 -3.09 -2.91
CA GLY A 197 -12.22 -3.65 -1.91
C GLY A 197 -11.87 -5.11 -2.17
N THR A 198 -12.82 -5.95 -2.57
CA THR A 198 -12.53 -7.36 -2.91
C THR A 198 -11.66 -7.50 -4.15
N ARG A 199 -11.84 -6.64 -5.17
CA ARG A 199 -10.92 -6.61 -6.33
C ARG A 199 -9.51 -6.19 -5.91
N GLN A 200 -9.40 -5.26 -4.97
CA GLN A 200 -8.11 -4.83 -4.47
C GLN A 200 -7.42 -5.91 -3.61
N LYS A 201 -8.19 -6.68 -2.83
CA LYS A 201 -7.70 -7.93 -2.19
C LYS A 201 -7.17 -8.90 -3.25
N LEU A 202 -7.90 -9.11 -4.35
CA LEU A 202 -7.47 -9.96 -5.46
C LEU A 202 -6.16 -9.46 -6.09
N ASN A 203 -6.02 -8.17 -6.36
CA ASN A 203 -4.78 -7.57 -6.87
C ASN A 203 -3.58 -7.82 -5.93
N LEU A 204 -3.77 -7.61 -4.63
CA LEU A 204 -2.73 -7.83 -3.63
C LEU A 204 -2.30 -9.30 -3.54
N VAL A 205 -3.26 -10.23 -3.60
CA VAL A 205 -2.97 -11.67 -3.66
C VAL A 205 -2.18 -12.02 -4.91
N MET A 206 -2.61 -11.55 -6.08
CA MET A 206 -1.89 -11.78 -7.34
C MET A 206 -0.46 -11.21 -7.31
N ALA A 207 -0.26 -10.03 -6.74
CA ALA A 207 1.05 -9.41 -6.61
C ALA A 207 2.00 -10.22 -5.71
N SER A 208 1.47 -10.83 -4.64
CA SER A 208 2.26 -11.59 -3.65
C SER A 208 2.49 -13.06 -3.99
N MET A 209 1.80 -13.60 -4.99
CA MET A 209 1.98 -14.98 -5.45
C MET A 209 3.39 -15.23 -6.01
N GLY A 210 3.92 -16.44 -5.81
CA GLY A 210 5.21 -16.86 -6.35
C GLY A 210 6.44 -16.24 -5.66
N ASP A 211 6.28 -15.87 -4.39
CA ASP A 211 7.36 -15.45 -3.48
C ASP A 211 8.26 -14.33 -4.05
N PRO A 212 7.69 -13.16 -4.39
CA PRO A 212 8.46 -12.04 -4.91
C PRO A 212 9.48 -11.52 -3.90
N ASP A 213 10.68 -11.20 -4.38
CA ASP A 213 11.73 -10.51 -3.64
C ASP A 213 11.43 -9.02 -3.47
N VAL A 214 10.73 -8.42 -4.44
CA VAL A 214 10.32 -7.01 -4.46
C VAL A 214 8.82 -6.90 -4.62
N LEU A 215 8.16 -6.15 -3.73
CA LEU A 215 6.73 -5.82 -3.81
C LEU A 215 6.53 -4.33 -4.01
N LEU A 216 5.87 -3.96 -5.09
CA LEU A 216 5.44 -2.59 -5.39
C LEU A 216 3.93 -2.50 -5.20
N LEU A 217 3.47 -1.68 -4.26
CA LEU A 217 2.06 -1.64 -3.85
C LEU A 217 1.51 -0.21 -4.04
N ASP A 218 0.62 -0.02 -5.00
CA ASP A 218 0.07 1.28 -5.38
C ASP A 218 -1.30 1.48 -4.74
N GLU A 219 -1.35 2.15 -3.58
CA GLU A 219 -2.55 2.33 -2.76
C GLU A 219 -3.37 1.02 -2.58
N PRO A 220 -2.72 -0.06 -2.11
CA PRO A 220 -3.26 -1.44 -2.13
C PRO A 220 -4.47 -1.65 -1.20
N TYR A 221 -4.81 -0.65 -0.40
CA TYR A 221 -5.88 -0.72 0.60
C TYR A 221 -7.11 0.12 0.21
N GLN A 222 -7.14 0.70 -0.99
CA GLN A 222 -8.29 1.47 -1.43
C GLN A 222 -9.56 0.60 -1.43
N GLY A 223 -10.60 1.07 -0.75
CA GLY A 223 -11.87 0.33 -0.59
C GLY A 223 -11.85 -0.76 0.48
N PHE A 224 -10.79 -0.87 1.29
CA PHE A 224 -10.76 -1.75 2.46
C PHE A 224 -11.55 -1.14 3.61
N ASP A 225 -12.23 -1.99 4.38
CA ASP A 225 -12.63 -1.63 5.73
C ASP A 225 -11.39 -1.53 6.64
N ARG A 226 -11.60 -1.00 7.84
CA ARG A 226 -10.52 -0.76 8.78
C ARG A 226 -9.81 -2.04 9.26
N GLY A 227 -10.54 -3.12 9.47
CA GLY A 227 -9.93 -4.38 9.93
C GLY A 227 -8.98 -4.90 8.86
N THR A 228 -9.46 -4.93 7.61
CA THR A 228 -8.65 -5.31 6.45
C THR A 228 -7.43 -4.39 6.26
N TYR A 229 -7.56 -3.08 6.51
CA TYR A 229 -6.44 -2.15 6.44
C TYR A 229 -5.34 -2.46 7.48
N LEU A 230 -5.72 -2.81 8.71
CA LEU A 230 -4.77 -3.20 9.75
C LEU A 230 -4.09 -4.53 9.40
N ASP A 231 -4.88 -5.51 8.93
CA ASP A 231 -4.37 -6.80 8.48
C ASP A 231 -3.37 -6.66 7.32
N PHE A 232 -3.63 -5.73 6.39
CA PHE A 232 -2.71 -5.38 5.31
C PHE A 232 -1.33 -4.98 5.84
N TRP A 233 -1.26 -4.06 6.81
CA TRP A 233 0.03 -3.62 7.37
C TRP A 233 0.73 -4.74 8.15
N GLN A 234 -0.01 -5.58 8.86
CA GLN A 234 0.57 -6.77 9.48
C GLN A 234 1.22 -7.70 8.44
N HIS A 235 0.60 -7.84 7.26
CA HIS A 235 1.21 -8.58 6.15
C HIS A 235 2.45 -7.89 5.60
N VAL A 236 2.45 -6.57 5.44
CA VAL A 236 3.63 -5.81 5.01
C VAL A 236 4.80 -6.04 5.97
N TRP A 237 4.56 -5.98 7.28
CA TRP A 237 5.60 -6.24 8.29
C TRP A 237 6.10 -7.68 8.27
N ARG A 238 5.19 -8.65 8.12
CA ARG A 238 5.59 -10.05 7.98
C ARG A 238 6.45 -10.26 6.73
N TRP A 239 6.05 -9.72 5.59
CA TRP A 239 6.81 -9.81 4.34
C TRP A 239 8.19 -9.14 4.44
N ARG A 240 8.27 -7.99 5.13
CA ARG A 240 9.55 -7.36 5.45
C ARG A 240 10.42 -8.30 6.28
N ASP A 241 9.86 -8.92 7.32
CA ASP A 241 10.61 -9.81 8.22
C ASP A 241 11.03 -11.14 7.55
N GLU A 242 10.32 -11.55 6.50
CA GLU A 242 10.69 -12.62 5.56
C GLU A 242 11.82 -12.20 4.60
N GLY A 243 12.22 -10.93 4.60
CA GLY A 243 13.33 -10.41 3.80
C GLY A 243 12.94 -9.81 2.45
N ARG A 244 11.65 -9.52 2.22
CA ARG A 244 11.21 -8.83 0.98
C ARG A 244 11.54 -7.35 1.03
N ALA A 245 11.84 -6.76 -0.12
CA ALA A 245 11.91 -5.31 -0.28
C ALA A 245 10.53 -4.81 -0.72
N ILE A 246 9.99 -3.81 -0.02
CA ILE A 246 8.60 -3.38 -0.24
C ILE A 246 8.57 -1.88 -0.48
N VAL A 247 7.87 -1.44 -1.53
CA VAL A 247 7.54 -0.05 -1.78
C VAL A 247 6.03 0.10 -1.72
N VAL A 248 5.53 0.96 -0.83
CA VAL A 248 4.10 1.24 -0.68
C VAL A 248 3.83 2.70 -1.03
N VAL A 249 3.01 2.94 -2.04
CA VAL A 249 2.38 4.24 -2.23
C VAL A 249 1.26 4.36 -1.22
N THR A 250 1.36 5.38 -0.39
CA THR A 250 0.35 5.68 0.61
C THR A 250 0.09 7.18 0.64
N HIS A 251 -1.19 7.55 0.72
CA HIS A 251 -1.62 8.89 1.12
C HIS A 251 -1.92 8.96 2.62
N LEU A 252 -1.87 7.81 3.31
CA LEU A 252 -2.15 7.69 4.74
C LEU A 252 -0.83 7.72 5.53
N LEU A 253 -0.78 8.62 6.51
CA LEU A 253 0.46 8.99 7.18
C LEU A 253 0.67 8.22 8.49
N SER A 254 -0.40 7.57 8.99
CA SER A 254 -0.48 6.84 10.27
C SER A 254 0.54 5.69 10.48
N HIS A 255 1.31 5.31 9.47
CA HIS A 255 2.31 4.22 9.55
C HIS A 255 3.69 4.63 9.01
N LEU A 256 3.89 5.92 8.66
CA LEU A 256 5.17 6.40 8.11
C LEU A 256 6.32 6.38 9.12
N ASP A 257 6.02 6.43 10.41
CA ASP A 257 6.98 6.27 11.47
C ASP A 257 7.56 4.84 11.55
N GLN A 258 6.79 3.86 11.06
CA GLN A 258 7.16 2.45 11.08
C GLN A 258 7.96 2.01 9.85
N VAL A 259 7.80 2.67 8.70
CA VAL A 259 8.58 2.38 7.48
C VAL A 259 10.04 2.79 7.62
N ASP A 260 10.93 2.15 6.87
CA ASP A 260 12.37 2.36 6.98
C ASP A 260 12.85 3.59 6.21
N GLN A 261 12.17 3.91 5.10
CA GLN A 261 12.47 5.07 4.27
C GLN A 261 11.18 5.72 3.75
N VAL A 262 11.21 7.05 3.57
CA VAL A 262 10.10 7.81 2.97
C VAL A 262 10.65 8.60 1.79
N LEU A 263 10.04 8.41 0.62
CA LEU A 263 10.25 9.21 -0.59
C LEU A 263 9.04 10.13 -0.79
N ASP A 264 9.22 11.43 -0.56
CA ASP A 264 8.19 12.43 -0.85
C ASP A 264 8.38 13.02 -2.26
N LEU A 265 7.41 12.79 -3.14
CA LEU A 265 7.41 13.31 -4.50
C LEU A 265 6.78 14.72 -4.62
N THR A 266 6.32 15.31 -3.52
CA THR A 266 5.70 16.65 -3.47
C THR A 266 6.74 17.75 -3.36
N VAL A 267 7.85 17.48 -2.67
CA VAL A 267 8.88 18.50 -2.41
C VAL A 267 9.55 18.87 -3.74
N ARG A 268 9.16 20.05 -4.23
CA ARG A 268 9.80 20.76 -5.33
C ARG A 268 10.16 22.16 -4.86
N GLU A 269 11.29 22.30 -4.19
CA GLU A 269 12.12 23.49 -4.36
C GLU A 269 13.36 23.05 -5.13
N ALA A 270 13.35 23.30 -6.45
CA ALA A 270 14.61 23.59 -7.09
C ALA A 270 14.98 24.99 -6.63
N ALA A 271 15.93 25.06 -5.69
CA ALA A 271 16.67 26.27 -5.41
C ALA A 271 17.23 26.84 -6.73
N ALA A 272 16.99 28.14 -6.91
CA ALA A 272 17.63 29.13 -7.80
C ALA A 272 18.26 28.65 -9.11
#